data_AF-S7XLQ3-F1
#
_entry.id   AF-S7XLQ3-F1
#
_cell.length_a   1.000
_cell.length_b   1.000
_cell.length_c   1.000
_cell.angle_alpha   90.00
_cell.angle_beta   90.00
_cell.angle_gamma   90.00
#
_symmetry.space_group_name_H-M   'P 1'
#
loop_
_entity.id
_entity.type
_entity.pdbx_description
1 polymer ?
#
loop_
_entity_poly.entity_id
_entity_poly.type
_entity_poly.pdbx_seq_one_letter_code
_entity_poly.pdbx_strand_id
1 'polypeptide(L)'
;MLNIDPTITDSFYRYKMPSITLAHEKNNTVLLNLYEISSSLNFDVELIHKYITMELGCAGKIDKNNRIILNGKFDSNHLQKILYNFIENYILCPQCRNPEGKYKIKNNSLRFECLACGCKSKFGENKFLIHVVKKGVTQKKSIYEQ
;
A
#
# COMPACT_ATOMS: atom_id res chain seq x y z
N MET A 1 -8.09 8.52 12.30
CA MET A 1 -6.85 8.02 11.65
C MET A 1 -6.38 6.80 12.42
N LEU A 2 -5.88 5.80 11.72
CA LEU A 2 -5.38 4.54 12.26
C LEU A 2 -3.85 4.52 12.22
N ASN A 3 -3.23 3.75 13.11
CA ASN A 3 -1.80 3.50 13.06
C ASN A 3 -1.47 2.66 11.82
N ILE A 4 -0.38 3.00 11.14
CA ILE A 4 0.10 2.24 9.97
C ILE A 4 0.50 0.82 10.40
N ASP A 5 1.19 0.71 11.54
CA ASP A 5 1.48 -0.59 12.13
C ASP A 5 0.32 -1.02 13.05
N PRO A 6 -0.40 -2.11 12.76
CA PRO A 6 -1.54 -2.55 13.57
C PRO A 6 -1.13 -3.08 14.95
N THR A 7 0.16 -3.39 15.16
CA THR A 7 0.65 -3.88 16.46
C THR A 7 0.85 -2.76 17.48
N ILE A 8 0.89 -1.51 17.04
CA ILE A 8 1.09 -0.34 17.90
C ILE A 8 -0.27 0.20 18.34
N THR A 9 -0.52 0.18 19.65
CA THR A 9 -1.72 0.74 20.27
C THR A 9 -1.53 2.18 20.77
N ASP A 10 -0.34 2.74 20.59
CA ASP A 10 -0.03 4.10 21.04
C ASP A 10 -0.82 5.15 20.26
N SER A 11 -1.52 6.03 20.98
CA SER A 11 -2.35 7.09 20.40
C SER A 11 -1.52 8.26 19.85
N PHE A 12 -0.26 8.39 20.28
CA PHE A 12 0.68 9.42 19.84
C PHE A 12 1.64 8.93 18.74
N TYR A 13 1.40 7.74 18.19
CA TYR A 13 2.23 7.19 17.14
C TYR A 13 2.25 8.13 15.93
N ARG A 14 3.47 8.50 15.49
CA ARG A 14 3.69 9.53 14.48
C ARG A 14 3.08 9.17 13.13
N TYR A 15 3.15 7.90 12.75
CA TYR A 15 2.76 7.44 11.42
C TYR A 15 1.32 6.91 11.39
N LYS A 16 0.42 7.73 10.84
CA LYS A 16 -1.01 7.43 10.76
C LYS A 16 -1.50 7.45 9.32
N MET A 17 -2.58 6.71 9.06
CA MET A 17 -3.30 6.70 7.79
C MET A 17 -4.81 6.81 8.03
N PRO A 18 -5.60 7.29 7.07
CA PRO A 18 -7.06 7.18 7.15
C PRO A 18 -7.50 5.70 7.00
N SER A 19 -8.62 5.34 7.63
CA SER A 19 -9.27 4.04 7.43
C SER A 19 -9.88 3.97 6.03
N ILE A 20 -9.95 2.78 5.41
CA ILE A 20 -10.57 2.64 4.09
C ILE A 20 -12.05 3.08 4.12
N THR A 21 -12.41 3.96 3.19
CA THR A 21 -13.78 4.43 2.97
C THR A 21 -14.31 3.83 1.68
N LEU A 22 -15.45 3.13 1.80
CA LEU A 22 -16.09 2.43 0.70
C LEU A 22 -17.45 3.03 0.35
N ALA A 23 -17.82 2.94 -0.92
CA ALA A 23 -19.18 3.09 -1.39
C ALA A 23 -19.58 1.87 -2.21
N HIS A 24 -20.80 1.39 -2.05
CA HIS A 24 -21.33 0.27 -2.82
C HIS A 24 -22.19 0.78 -3.97
N GLU A 25 -21.77 0.49 -5.20
CA GLU A 25 -22.47 0.89 -6.42
C GLU A 25 -22.98 -0.36 -7.16
N LYS A 26 -24.26 -0.69 -6.95
CA LYS A 26 -24.93 -1.89 -7.49
C LYS A 26 -24.22 -3.20 -7.08
N ASN A 27 -23.29 -3.67 -7.91
CA ASN A 27 -22.49 -4.89 -7.70
C ASN A 27 -20.98 -4.61 -7.63
N ASN A 28 -20.59 -3.34 -7.56
CA ASN A 28 -19.20 -2.91 -7.46
C ASN A 28 -18.94 -2.27 -6.10
N THR A 29 -17.70 -2.39 -5.64
CA THR A 29 -17.21 -1.72 -4.44
C THR A 29 -16.26 -0.60 -4.87
N VAL A 30 -16.54 0.62 -4.45
CA VAL A 30 -15.79 1.82 -4.82
C VAL A 30 -14.96 2.27 -3.62
N LEU A 31 -13.64 2.23 -3.72
CA LEU A 31 -12.74 2.83 -2.73
C LEU A 31 -12.61 4.32 -3.04
N LEU A 32 -12.97 5.15 -2.05
CA LEU A 32 -13.04 6.60 -2.19
C LEU A 32 -11.73 7.30 -1.81
N ASN A 33 -10.97 6.74 -0.85
CA ASN A 33 -9.84 7.42 -0.22
C ASN A 33 -8.49 6.73 -0.41
N LEU A 34 -8.36 5.84 -1.40
CA LEU A 34 -7.10 5.10 -1.60
C LEU A 34 -5.92 6.03 -1.92
N TYR A 35 -6.16 7.16 -2.57
CA TYR A 35 -5.13 8.16 -2.86
C TYR A 35 -4.58 8.81 -1.59
N GLU A 36 -5.44 9.08 -0.60
CA GLU A 36 -5.01 9.62 0.70
C GLU A 36 -4.20 8.60 1.50
N ILE A 37 -4.62 7.33 1.45
CA ILE A 37 -3.87 6.21 2.05
C ILE A 37 -2.50 6.06 1.37
N SER A 38 -2.48 6.02 0.04
CA SER A 38 -1.25 5.97 -0.77
C SER A 38 -0.30 7.12 -0.43
N SER A 39 -0.82 8.33 -0.24
CA SER A 39 -0.03 9.49 0.19
C SER A 39 0.53 9.32 1.60
N SER A 40 -0.25 8.76 2.52
CA SER A 40 0.19 8.50 3.90
C SER A 40 1.27 7.42 3.98
N LEU A 41 1.20 6.43 3.08
CA LEU A 41 2.20 5.35 2.95
C LEU A 41 3.42 5.75 2.09
N ASN A 42 3.38 6.92 1.44
CA ASN A 42 4.31 7.35 0.40
C ASN A 42 4.60 6.28 -0.66
N PHE A 43 3.56 5.56 -1.09
CA PHE A 43 3.67 4.44 -2.03
C PHE A 43 2.69 4.59 -3.19
N ASP A 44 3.04 4.06 -4.36
CA ASP A 44 2.27 4.27 -5.59
C ASP A 44 0.86 3.67 -5.51
N VAL A 45 -0.15 4.48 -5.82
CA VAL A 45 -1.58 4.10 -5.74
C VAL A 45 -1.93 2.98 -6.69
N GLU A 46 -1.33 2.95 -7.88
CA GLU A 46 -1.64 1.93 -8.88
C GLU A 46 -1.04 0.57 -8.49
N LEU A 47 0.10 0.56 -7.81
CA LEU A 47 0.66 -0.66 -7.23
C LEU A 47 -0.20 -1.18 -6.07
N ILE A 48 -0.70 -0.29 -5.19
CA ILE A 48 -1.63 -0.69 -4.11
C ILE A 48 -2.92 -1.27 -4.72
N HIS A 49 -3.48 -0.60 -5.72
CA HIS A 49 -4.62 -1.11 -6.47
C HIS A 49 -4.35 -2.50 -7.05
N LYS A 50 -3.19 -2.68 -7.69
CA LYS A 50 -2.81 -3.95 -8.28
C LYS A 50 -2.74 -5.04 -7.22
N TYR A 51 -2.12 -4.77 -6.07
CA TYR A 51 -2.08 -5.71 -4.97
C TYR A 51 -3.48 -6.12 -4.52
N ILE A 52 -4.37 -5.14 -4.26
CA ILE A 52 -5.74 -5.40 -3.83
C ILE A 52 -6.50 -6.27 -4.85
N THR A 53 -6.42 -5.95 -6.14
CA THR A 53 -7.09 -6.76 -7.19
C THR A 53 -6.56 -8.20 -7.28
N MET A 54 -5.27 -8.40 -6.99
CA MET A 54 -4.65 -9.72 -7.00
C MET A 54 -5.04 -10.56 -5.78
N GLU A 55 -5.07 -9.96 -4.59
CA GLU A 55 -5.49 -10.64 -3.36
C GLU A 55 -6.98 -10.99 -3.39
N LEU A 56 -7.82 -10.10 -3.91
CA LEU A 56 -9.27 -10.34 -4.04
C LEU A 56 -9.64 -11.22 -5.23
N GLY A 57 -8.70 -11.47 -6.15
CA GLY A 57 -8.98 -12.19 -7.40
C GLY A 57 -10.03 -11.50 -8.28
N CYS A 58 -10.15 -10.17 -8.20
CA CYS A 58 -11.19 -9.41 -8.90
C CYS A 58 -10.61 -8.41 -9.91
N ALA A 59 -11.40 -8.05 -10.91
CA ALA A 59 -11.07 -6.95 -11.79
C ALA A 59 -11.31 -5.60 -11.08
N GLY A 60 -10.40 -4.64 -11.26
CA GLY A 60 -10.51 -3.30 -10.73
C GLY A 60 -10.14 -2.25 -11.77
N LYS A 61 -10.79 -1.09 -11.71
CA LYS A 61 -10.50 0.07 -12.57
C LYS A 61 -10.30 1.33 -11.73
N ILE A 62 -9.38 2.18 -12.18
CA ILE A 62 -9.19 3.52 -11.61
C ILE A 62 -10.04 4.48 -12.42
N ASP A 63 -10.93 5.18 -11.74
CA ASP A 63 -11.82 6.19 -12.32
C ASP A 63 -11.12 7.55 -12.46
N LYS A 64 -11.67 8.42 -13.32
CA LYS A 64 -11.15 9.79 -13.53
C LYS A 64 -11.19 10.63 -12.25
N ASN A 65 -12.07 10.31 -11.31
CA ASN A 65 -12.18 10.99 -10.03
C ASN A 65 -11.22 10.45 -8.96
N ASN A 66 -10.15 9.74 -9.35
CA ASN A 66 -9.21 9.12 -8.41
C ASN A 66 -9.87 8.13 -7.43
N ARG A 67 -10.92 7.46 -7.89
CA ARG A 67 -11.63 6.41 -7.15
C ARG A 67 -11.32 5.06 -7.76
N ILE A 68 -11.29 4.01 -6.95
CA ILE A 68 -11.04 2.66 -7.45
C ILE A 68 -12.33 1.88 -7.41
N ILE A 69 -12.75 1.36 -8.56
CA ILE A 69 -13.97 0.57 -8.71
C ILE A 69 -13.56 -0.89 -8.86
N LEU A 70 -13.85 -1.69 -7.85
CA LEU A 70 -13.65 -3.14 -7.83
C LEU A 70 -14.96 -3.84 -8.22
N ASN A 71 -14.85 -4.86 -9.07
CA ASN A 71 -15.98 -5.72 -9.39
C ASN A 71 -16.25 -6.70 -8.23
N GLY A 72 -17.44 -6.65 -7.66
CA GLY A 72 -17.83 -7.43 -6.49
C GLY A 72 -18.21 -6.58 -5.28
N LYS A 73 -18.82 -7.23 -4.29
CA LYS A 73 -19.19 -6.63 -3.00
C LYS A 73 -18.21 -7.06 -1.92
N PHE A 74 -17.44 -6.11 -1.40
CA PHE A 74 -16.43 -6.36 -0.36
C PHE A 74 -16.67 -5.50 0.86
N ASP A 75 -16.51 -6.09 2.04
CA ASP A 75 -16.65 -5.36 3.30
C ASP A 75 -15.42 -4.49 3.61
N SER A 76 -15.65 -3.39 4.33
CA SER A 76 -14.61 -2.48 4.81
C SER A 76 -13.55 -3.17 5.66
N ASN A 77 -13.95 -4.06 6.56
CA ASN A 77 -13.01 -4.76 7.44
C ASN A 77 -12.16 -5.75 6.65
N HIS A 78 -12.73 -6.39 5.63
CA HIS A 78 -11.99 -7.32 4.78
C HIS A 78 -10.92 -6.59 3.96
N LEU A 79 -11.27 -5.47 3.32
CA LEU A 79 -10.32 -4.64 2.59
C LEU A 79 -9.25 -4.03 3.50
N GLN A 80 -9.63 -3.62 4.71
CA GLN A 80 -8.69 -3.08 5.69
C GLN A 80 -7.66 -4.15 6.10
N LYS A 81 -8.07 -5.40 6.28
CA LYS A 81 -7.15 -6.52 6.58
C LYS A 81 -6.15 -6.74 5.43
N ILE A 82 -6.63 -6.79 4.18
CA ILE A 82 -5.77 -6.94 3.00
C ILE A 82 -4.76 -5.78 2.92
N LEU A 83 -5.17 -4.56 3.21
CA LEU A 83 -4.28 -3.41 3.26
C LEU A 83 -3.24 -3.53 4.39
N TYR A 84 -3.62 -4.01 5.57
CA TYR A 84 -2.65 -4.25 6.65
C TYR A 84 -1.63 -5.33 6.28
N ASN A 85 -2.07 -6.41 5.62
CA ASN A 85 -1.16 -7.42 5.07
C ASN A 85 -0.19 -6.80 4.05
N PHE A 86 -0.67 -5.89 3.19
CA PHE A 86 0.19 -5.15 2.28
C PHE A 86 1.24 -4.32 3.03
N ILE A 87 0.81 -3.58 4.05
CA ILE A 87 1.67 -2.70 4.83
C ILE A 87 2.75 -3.51 5.54
N GLU A 88 2.38 -4.61 6.19
CA GLU A 88 3.33 -5.45 6.92
C GLU A 88 4.36 -6.12 5.99
N ASN A 89 3.94 -6.55 4.80
CA ASN A 89 4.83 -7.27 3.89
C ASN A 89 5.69 -6.36 3.01
N TYR A 90 5.21 -5.17 2.66
CA TYR A 90 5.87 -4.31 1.67
C TYR A 90 6.30 -2.96 2.19
N ILE A 91 5.60 -2.37 3.16
CA ILE A 91 5.85 -1.01 3.65
C ILE A 91 6.74 -0.99 4.90
N LEU A 92 6.43 -1.84 5.89
CA LEU A 92 7.16 -1.86 7.15
C LEU A 92 8.54 -2.50 6.99
N CYS A 93 9.55 -1.88 7.59
CA CYS A 93 10.87 -2.50 7.68
C CYS A 93 10.82 -3.78 8.54
N PRO A 94 11.40 -4.90 8.08
CA PRO A 94 11.40 -6.16 8.83
C PRO A 94 12.22 -6.09 10.14
N GLN A 95 13.07 -5.07 10.30
CA GLN A 95 13.92 -4.92 11.48
C GLN A 95 13.36 -3.92 12.50
N CYS A 96 12.96 -2.72 12.07
CA CYS A 96 12.52 -1.65 12.96
C CYS A 96 11.05 -1.25 12.81
N ARG A 97 10.28 -1.93 11.94
CA ARG A 97 8.89 -1.62 11.61
C ARG A 97 8.62 -0.16 11.20
N ASN A 98 9.65 0.55 10.73
CA ASN A 98 9.47 1.91 10.21
C ASN A 98 8.89 1.87 8.78
N PRO A 99 7.84 2.64 8.46
CA PRO A 99 7.23 2.67 7.13
C PRO A 99 8.03 3.47 6.10
N GLU A 100 9.05 4.24 6.52
CA GLU A 100 9.87 5.02 5.60
C GLU A 100 11.07 4.21 5.07
N GLY A 101 11.11 4.05 3.75
CA GLY A 101 12.19 3.37 3.05
C GLY A 101 12.21 3.69 1.57
N LYS A 102 13.30 3.29 0.91
CA LYS A 102 13.53 3.44 -0.52
C LYS A 102 13.43 2.10 -1.23
N TYR A 103 12.60 2.05 -2.27
CA TYR A 103 12.51 0.89 -3.16
C TYR A 103 13.47 1.05 -4.34
N LYS A 104 14.27 0.02 -4.63
CA LYS A 104 15.21 -0.02 -5.75
C LYS A 104 15.07 -1.35 -6.48
N ILE A 105 14.96 -1.31 -7.80
CA ILE A 105 14.95 -2.52 -8.63
C ILE A 105 16.39 -2.80 -9.06
N LYS A 106 16.91 -3.99 -8.75
CA LYS A 106 18.24 -4.43 -9.18
C LYS A 106 18.20 -5.91 -9.54
N ASN A 107 18.70 -6.27 -10.72
CA ASN A 107 18.73 -7.64 -11.24
C ASN A 107 17.34 -8.30 -11.20
N ASN A 108 16.33 -7.62 -11.74
CA ASN A 108 14.93 -8.05 -11.75
C ASN A 108 14.32 -8.37 -10.36
N SER A 109 14.96 -7.91 -9.28
CA SER A 109 14.47 -8.09 -7.91
C SER A 109 14.20 -6.73 -7.27
N LEU A 110 13.06 -6.62 -6.57
CA LEU A 110 12.75 -5.45 -5.77
C LEU A 110 13.52 -5.51 -4.44
N ARG A 111 14.21 -4.41 -4.11
CA ARG A 111 14.92 -4.23 -2.84
C ARG A 111 14.33 -3.06 -2.08
N PHE A 112 14.26 -3.20 -0.77
CA PHE A 112 13.86 -2.17 0.17
C PHE A 112 15.07 -1.75 1.01
N GLU A 113 15.26 -0.45 1.16
CA GLU A 113 16.31 0.17 1.98
C GLU A 113 15.65 1.09 3.00
N CYS A 114 15.67 0.72 4.28
CA CYS A 114 15.04 1.51 5.32
C CYS A 114 15.82 2.80 5.59
N LEU A 115 15.12 3.93 5.74
CA LEU A 115 15.73 5.22 6.04
C LEU A 115 16.05 5.43 7.52
N ALA A 116 15.38 4.69 8.41
CA ALA A 116 15.60 4.80 9.86
C ALA A 116 16.80 3.97 10.33
N CYS A 117 16.88 2.69 9.94
CA CYS A 117 17.92 1.77 10.43
C CYS A 117 18.98 1.40 9.37
N GLY A 118 18.79 1.78 8.10
CA GLY A 118 19.71 1.43 7.01
C GLY A 118 19.65 -0.03 6.54
N CYS A 119 18.74 -0.84 7.09
CA CYS A 119 18.60 -2.24 6.71
C CYS A 119 18.19 -2.38 5.23
N LYS A 120 18.84 -3.31 4.52
CA LYS A 120 18.60 -3.61 3.11
C LYS A 120 18.00 -4.99 3.00
N SER A 121 16.74 -5.05 2.60
CA SER A 121 16.00 -6.30 2.42
C SER A 121 15.68 -6.52 0.95
N LYS A 122 15.72 -7.78 0.52
CA LYS A 122 15.17 -8.20 -0.78
C LYS A 122 13.78 -8.75 -0.54
N PHE A 123 12.83 -8.39 -1.39
CA PHE A 123 11.56 -9.10 -1.41
C PHE A 123 11.75 -10.45 -2.10
N GLY A 124 10.89 -11.42 -1.76
CA GLY A 124 10.85 -12.71 -2.43
C GLY A 124 10.34 -12.61 -3.87
N GLU A 125 9.98 -13.74 -4.45
CA GLU A 125 9.39 -13.79 -5.80
C GLU A 125 7.90 -14.08 -5.68
N ASN A 126 7.06 -13.16 -6.14
CA ASN A 126 5.62 -13.39 -6.26
C ASN A 126 5.05 -12.65 -7.47
N LYS A 127 3.83 -13.03 -7.87
CA LYS A 127 3.16 -12.47 -9.05
C LYS A 127 3.03 -10.95 -8.98
N PHE A 128 2.85 -10.39 -7.77
CA PHE A 128 2.74 -8.95 -7.56
C PHE A 128 4.08 -8.25 -7.83
N LEU A 129 5.18 -8.75 -7.25
CA LEU A 129 6.51 -8.19 -7.40
C LEU A 129 7.02 -8.27 -8.84
N ILE A 130 6.65 -9.30 -9.61
CA ILE A 130 6.91 -9.36 -11.05
C ILE A 130 6.26 -8.16 -11.76
N HIS A 131 5.04 -7.79 -11.37
CA HIS A 131 4.37 -6.61 -11.92
C HIS A 131 5.06 -5.32 -11.49
N VAL A 132 5.47 -5.22 -10.23
CA VAL A 132 6.22 -4.06 -9.71
C VAL A 132 7.54 -3.87 -10.46
N VAL A 133 8.29 -4.94 -10.70
CA VAL A 133 9.56 -4.91 -11.44
C VAL A 133 9.36 -4.48 -12.89
N LYS A 134 8.28 -4.94 -13.54
CA LYS A 134 7.95 -4.55 -14.92
C LYS A 134 7.51 -3.09 -15.04
N LYS A 135 6.70 -2.61 -14.09
CA LYS A 135 6.16 -1.26 -14.11
C LYS A 135 7.18 -0.21 -13.64
N GLY A 136 8.08 -0.58 -12.74
CA GLY A 136 8.89 0.36 -11.99
C GLY A 136 8.18 0.83 -10.71
N VAL A 137 8.97 1.34 -9.75
CA VAL A 137 8.43 1.95 -8.53
C VAL A 137 8.62 3.46 -8.60
N THR A 138 7.51 4.19 -8.73
CA THR A 138 7.50 5.65 -8.63
C THR A 138 7.24 6.01 -7.17
N GLN A 139 8.30 6.27 -6.41
CA GLN A 139 8.14 6.90 -5.10
C GLN A 139 7.96 8.40 -5.32
N LYS A 140 6.87 8.96 -4.79
CA LYS A 140 6.76 10.42 -4.65
C LYS A 140 7.85 10.84 -3.64
N LYS A 141 8.59 11.90 -3.95
CA LYS A 141 9.46 12.52 -2.95
C LYS A 141 8.58 12.92 -1.77
N SER A 142 8.98 12.49 -0.58
CA SER A 142 8.29 12.86 0.66
C SER A 142 8.17 14.37 0.71
N ILE A 143 6.95 14.88 0.91
CA ILE A 143 6.61 16.31 0.96
C ILE A 143 7.05 16.95 2.30
N TYR A 144 7.83 16.23 3.12
CA TYR A 144 8.39 16.71 4.38
C TYR A 144 9.83 17.25 4.22
N GLU A 145 10.17 17.82 3.06
CA GLU A 145 11.28 18.77 2.95
C GLU A 145 10.73 20.15 3.33
N GLN A 146 10.87 20.51 4.60
CA GLN A 146 10.98 21.91 5.04
C GLN A 146 12.43 22.35 4.94
#